data_AF-A0A2S6SNP1-F1
#
_entry.id   AF-A0A2S6SNP1-F1
#
_cell.length_a   1.000
_cell.length_b   1.000
_cell.length_c   1.000
_cell.angle_alpha   90.00
_cell.angle_beta   90.00
_cell.angle_gamma   90.00
#
_symmetry.space_group_name_H-M   'P 1'
#
loop_
_entity.id
_entity.type
_entity.pdbx_description
1 polymer ?
#
loop_
_entity_poly.entity_id
_entity_poly.type
_entity_poly.pdbx_seq_one_letter_code
_entity_poly.pdbx_strand_id
1 'polypeptide(L)'
;PTDLRGDYLFPQYKVENNILTTNKVISSFETGEIQLRKDSKKTLSKKIKYLLSQKSYLFRFSHLMQKNLRKKLKKKEKNESNENNKNLLDSFGPGYLSYFDENKMIWVKNIWKEHLETLKDFKELAEKNDAGLLAIYWDDLPDYSASTLESLINNDSPITLDNNKKVFNFFEEENINYLNMTEKMFEHVGYTSILDKRKLLKGNLIYKKNNHPSIEGNNFMGNSIYFKICDYTKLKPKPPEECILLK
;
A
#
# COMPACT_ATOMS: atom_id res chain seq x y z
N PRO A 1 3.24 -3.34 1.78
CA PRO A 1 2.52 -2.42 2.71
C PRO A 1 2.81 -0.94 2.42
N THR A 2 1.84 -0.28 1.80
CA THR A 2 1.87 1.16 1.51
C THR A 2 1.83 2.03 2.77
N ASP A 3 1.41 1.46 3.90
CA ASP A 3 1.06 2.21 5.10
C ASP A 3 2.30 2.67 5.87
N LEU A 4 3.32 1.81 6.00
CA LEU A 4 4.61 2.17 6.59
C LEU A 4 5.24 3.41 5.92
N ARG A 5 5.13 3.49 4.59
CA ARG A 5 5.56 4.67 3.82
C ARG A 5 4.65 5.87 4.07
N GLY A 6 3.34 5.62 4.12
CA GLY A 6 2.33 6.65 4.39
C GLY A 6 2.61 7.37 5.70
N ASP A 7 2.88 6.60 6.76
CA ASP A 7 3.22 7.10 8.08
C ASP A 7 4.53 7.87 8.08
N TYR A 8 5.59 7.29 7.48
CA TYR A 8 6.89 7.94 7.41
C TYR A 8 6.86 9.29 6.67
N LEU A 9 6.04 9.37 5.61
CA LEU A 9 5.90 10.58 4.83
C LEU A 9 4.80 11.50 5.34
N PHE A 10 4.12 11.21 6.46
CA PHE A 10 2.93 11.94 6.87
C PHE A 10 3.21 13.43 7.19
N PRO A 11 2.35 14.37 6.76
CA PRO A 11 1.39 14.21 5.66
C PRO A 11 2.12 14.12 4.32
N GLN A 12 1.96 12.97 3.63
CA GLN A 12 2.64 12.69 2.36
C GLN A 12 2.15 13.61 1.25
N TYR A 13 0.87 13.96 1.31
CA TYR A 13 0.20 14.79 0.33
C TYR A 13 -0.30 16.08 0.98
N LYS A 14 -0.38 17.14 0.17
CA LYS A 14 -1.02 18.42 0.52
C LYS A 14 -2.02 18.80 -0.54
N VAL A 15 -3.06 19.53 -0.17
CA VAL A 15 -4.00 20.12 -1.14
C VAL A 15 -3.45 21.49 -1.53
N GLU A 16 -3.20 21.68 -2.82
CA GLU A 16 -2.78 22.97 -3.36
C GLU A 16 -3.70 23.35 -4.52
N ASN A 17 -4.49 24.41 -4.32
CA ASN A 17 -5.50 24.88 -5.28
C ASN A 17 -6.49 23.78 -5.69
N ASN A 18 -7.14 23.12 -4.71
CA ASN A 18 -8.11 22.03 -4.92
C ASN A 18 -7.53 20.81 -5.66
N ILE A 19 -6.21 20.64 -5.70
CA ILE A 19 -5.54 19.47 -6.28
C ILE A 19 -4.69 18.80 -5.20
N LEU A 20 -4.86 17.49 -5.04
CA LEU A 20 -3.97 16.69 -4.20
C LEU A 20 -2.58 16.60 -4.85
N THR A 21 -1.56 17.01 -4.12
CA THR A 21 -0.17 17.07 -4.60
C THR A 21 0.76 16.36 -3.61
N THR A 22 1.82 15.73 -4.11
CA THR A 22 2.86 15.16 -3.25
C THR A 22 3.62 16.26 -2.53
N ASN A 23 3.61 16.21 -1.20
CA ASN A 23 4.28 17.14 -0.30
C ASN A 23 5.69 16.68 0.05
N LYS A 24 5.80 15.43 0.52
CA LYS A 24 7.06 14.80 0.95
C LYS A 24 7.42 13.63 0.04
N VAL A 25 8.70 13.46 -0.25
CA VAL A 25 9.27 12.29 -0.93
C VAL A 25 10.55 11.86 -0.24
N ILE A 26 10.87 10.56 -0.29
CA ILE A 26 12.19 10.06 0.09
C ILE A 26 13.16 10.47 -1.03
N SER A 27 14.17 11.27 -0.70
CA SER A 27 15.23 11.70 -1.63
C SER A 27 16.42 10.76 -1.67
N SER A 28 16.64 9.98 -0.61
CA SER A 28 17.64 8.92 -0.58
C SER A 28 17.10 7.73 0.21
N PHE A 29 17.02 6.57 -0.45
CA PHE A 29 16.65 5.33 0.24
C PHE A 29 17.79 4.78 1.10
N GLU A 30 19.04 5.21 0.92
CA GLU A 30 20.14 4.80 1.78
C GLU A 30 20.04 5.46 3.16
N THR A 31 19.81 6.78 3.19
CA THR A 31 19.80 7.58 4.43
C THR A 31 18.40 7.79 5.01
N GLY A 32 17.35 7.54 4.22
CA GLY A 32 15.97 7.86 4.56
C GLY A 32 15.63 9.35 4.39
N GLU A 33 16.54 10.18 3.88
CA GLU A 33 16.34 11.63 3.80
C GLU A 33 15.00 11.97 3.10
N ILE A 34 14.22 12.85 3.73
CA ILE A 34 12.95 13.33 3.18
C ILE A 34 13.17 14.70 2.58
N GLN A 35 12.83 14.83 1.31
CA GLN A 35 12.77 16.11 0.62
C GLN A 35 11.33 16.63 0.58
N LEU A 36 11.14 17.86 1.07
CA LEU A 36 9.94 18.63 0.77
C LEU A 36 9.96 19.00 -0.71
N ARG A 37 8.89 18.64 -1.41
CA ARG A 37 8.72 19.01 -2.80
C ARG A 37 8.49 20.52 -2.86
N LYS A 38 9.56 21.27 -3.19
CA LYS A 38 9.49 22.71 -3.41
C LYS A 38 8.37 23.00 -4.41
N ASP A 39 7.64 24.10 -4.19
CA ASP A 39 6.65 24.60 -5.12
C ASP A 39 7.37 24.98 -6.44
N SER A 40 7.53 24.00 -7.32
CA SER A 40 8.04 24.23 -8.67
C SER A 40 7.16 25.32 -9.28
N LYS A 41 7.73 26.41 -9.80
CA LYS A 41 7.00 27.42 -10.59
C LYS A 41 5.96 26.69 -11.44
N LYS A 42 4.67 26.99 -11.25
CA LYS A 42 3.58 26.26 -11.92
C LYS A 42 3.88 26.25 -13.42
N THR A 43 4.28 25.10 -13.94
CA THR A 43 4.44 24.91 -15.38
C THR A 43 3.10 25.28 -16.03
N LEU A 44 3.13 25.79 -17.26
CA LEU A 44 1.91 26.15 -17.98
C LEU A 44 0.86 25.03 -17.93
N SER A 45 1.30 23.77 -18.00
CA SER A 45 0.46 22.57 -17.82
C SER A 45 -0.23 22.49 -16.45
N LYS A 46 0.47 22.78 -15.34
CA LYS A 46 -0.13 22.81 -13.99
C LYS A 46 -1.16 23.95 -13.87
N LYS A 47 -0.87 25.13 -14.45
CA LYS A 47 -1.83 26.26 -14.47
C LYS A 47 -3.10 25.92 -15.26
N ILE A 48 -2.94 25.32 -16.45
CA ILE A 48 -4.05 24.87 -17.28
C ILE A 48 -4.88 23.81 -16.55
N LYS A 49 -4.24 22.81 -15.93
CA LYS A 49 -4.95 21.78 -15.15
C LYS A 49 -5.76 22.38 -14.00
N TYR A 50 -5.22 23.38 -13.30
CA TYR A 50 -5.92 24.09 -12.23
C TYR A 50 -7.13 24.87 -12.74
N LEU A 51 -6.98 25.66 -13.81
CA LEU A 51 -8.10 26.38 -14.41
C LEU A 51 -9.19 25.43 -14.91
N LEU A 52 -8.77 24.30 -15.50
CA LEU A 52 -9.70 23.26 -15.95
C LEU A 52 -10.35 22.53 -14.78
N SER A 53 -9.67 22.26 -13.67
CA SER A 53 -10.25 21.55 -12.52
C SER A 53 -11.37 22.33 -11.85
N GLN A 54 -11.37 23.66 -11.96
CA GLN A 54 -12.51 24.51 -11.58
C GLN A 54 -13.77 24.26 -12.43
N LYS A 55 -13.62 23.63 -13.61
CA LYS A 55 -14.72 23.23 -14.51
C LYS A 55 -14.66 21.72 -14.74
N SER A 56 -15.21 20.95 -13.79
CA SER A 56 -15.09 19.48 -13.68
C SER A 56 -15.26 18.70 -15.00
N TYR A 57 -16.19 19.09 -15.86
CA TYR A 57 -16.43 18.47 -17.17
C TYR A 57 -15.26 18.68 -18.15
N LEU A 58 -14.79 19.91 -18.30
CA LEU A 58 -13.66 20.27 -19.17
C LEU A 58 -12.35 19.64 -18.69
N PHE A 59 -12.16 19.51 -17.38
CA PHE A 59 -11.04 18.78 -16.80
C PHE A 59 -11.02 17.31 -17.22
N ARG A 60 -12.16 16.60 -17.11
CA ARG A 60 -12.25 15.18 -17.49
C ARG A 60 -11.97 14.98 -18.99
N PHE A 61 -12.56 15.82 -19.85
CA PHE A 61 -12.34 15.77 -21.30
C PHE A 61 -10.86 16.01 -21.66
N SER A 62 -10.27 17.08 -21.12
CA SER A 62 -8.85 17.42 -21.35
C SER A 62 -7.90 16.36 -20.79
N HIS A 63 -8.21 15.79 -19.62
CA HIS A 63 -7.36 14.74 -19.03
C HIS A 63 -7.34 13.47 -19.88
N LEU A 64 -8.49 13.05 -20.42
CA LEU A 64 -8.58 11.91 -21.35
C LEU A 64 -7.83 12.19 -22.66
N MET A 65 -8.01 13.38 -23.24
CA MET A 65 -7.27 13.82 -24.43
C MET A 65 -5.75 13.81 -24.20
N GLN A 66 -5.28 14.39 -23.10
CA GLN A 66 -3.86 14.40 -22.73
C GLN A 66 -3.31 12.99 -22.50
N LYS A 67 -4.07 12.11 -21.83
CA LYS A 67 -3.69 10.71 -21.62
C LYS A 67 -3.53 9.97 -22.95
N ASN A 68 -4.45 10.18 -23.89
CA ASN A 68 -4.42 9.56 -25.21
C ASN A 68 -3.26 10.09 -26.07
N LEU A 69 -3.02 11.40 -26.05
CA LEU A 69 -1.87 12.03 -26.71
C LEU A 69 -0.54 11.50 -26.15
N ARG A 70 -0.37 11.46 -24.83
CA ARG A 70 0.82 10.90 -24.19
C ARG A 70 1.05 9.44 -24.53
N LYS A 71 -0.01 8.61 -24.60
CA LYS A 71 0.10 7.22 -25.04
C LYS A 71 0.58 7.11 -26.49
N LYS A 72 0.12 7.99 -27.38
CA LYS A 72 0.59 8.04 -28.78
C LYS A 72 2.04 8.51 -28.89
N LEU A 73 2.45 9.51 -28.09
CA LEU A 73 3.81 10.04 -28.07
C LEU A 73 4.83 9.05 -27.47
N LYS A 74 4.50 8.38 -26.35
CA LYS A 74 5.37 7.35 -25.75
C LYS A 74 5.61 6.14 -26.66
N LYS A 75 4.70 5.85 -27.61
CA LYS A 75 4.94 4.84 -28.63
C LYS A 75 6.01 5.27 -29.65
N LYS A 76 6.27 6.57 -29.82
CA LYS A 76 7.32 7.11 -30.70
C LYS A 76 8.68 7.21 -30.02
N GLU A 77 8.74 7.50 -28.72
CA GLU A 77 9.99 7.70 -27.97
C GLU A 77 10.67 6.41 -27.51
N LYS A 78 10.05 5.24 -27.71
CA LYS A 78 10.56 3.96 -27.20
C LYS A 78 11.86 3.45 -27.87
N ASN A 79 12.47 4.24 -28.75
CA ASN A 79 13.67 3.84 -29.48
C ASN A 79 14.99 4.32 -28.85
N GLU A 80 14.98 5.25 -27.89
CA GLU A 80 16.23 5.68 -27.25
C GLU A 80 15.96 6.07 -25.80
N SER A 81 16.37 5.23 -24.85
CA SER A 81 16.61 5.71 -23.48
C SER A 81 17.86 5.08 -22.93
N ASN A 82 18.91 5.91 -22.85
CA ASN A 82 20.16 5.64 -22.15
C ASN A 82 19.88 5.26 -20.68
N GLU A 83 20.43 4.12 -20.28
CA GLU A 83 20.54 3.69 -18.88
C GLU A 83 21.54 4.60 -18.16
N ASN A 84 21.05 5.68 -17.56
CA ASN A 84 21.83 6.41 -16.57
C ASN A 84 21.84 5.59 -15.27
N ASN A 85 23.04 5.35 -14.74
CA ASN A 85 23.34 4.86 -13.39
C ASN A 85 22.44 5.52 -12.33
N LYS A 86 21.28 4.91 -12.07
CA LYS A 86 20.52 5.17 -10.85
C LYS A 86 20.96 4.13 -9.86
N ASN A 87 21.21 4.55 -8.62
CA ASN A 87 21.34 3.62 -7.51
C ASN A 87 20.16 2.65 -7.60
N LEU A 88 20.50 1.36 -7.59
CA LEU A 88 19.52 0.29 -7.72
C LEU A 88 18.41 0.52 -6.68
N LEU A 89 18.79 0.91 -5.44
CA LEU A 89 17.88 1.28 -4.35
C LEU A 89 16.86 2.38 -4.72
N ASP A 90 17.32 3.45 -5.38
CA ASP A 90 16.49 4.59 -5.80
C ASP A 90 15.65 4.30 -7.06
N SER A 91 16.00 3.25 -7.81
CA SER A 91 15.19 2.73 -8.90
C SER A 91 13.95 2.00 -8.40
N PHE A 92 13.94 1.61 -7.12
CA PHE A 92 12.82 0.89 -6.54
C PHE A 92 11.70 1.83 -6.12
N GLY A 93 10.48 1.40 -6.43
CA GLY A 93 9.29 2.12 -6.03
C GLY A 93 9.18 2.17 -4.51
N PRO A 94 8.62 3.24 -3.93
CA PRO A 94 8.43 3.36 -2.49
C PRO A 94 7.51 2.30 -1.85
N GLY A 95 6.92 1.40 -2.65
CA GLY A 95 6.04 0.34 -2.19
C GLY A 95 6.76 -0.80 -1.45
N TYR A 96 8.07 -0.93 -1.66
CA TYR A 96 8.89 -2.00 -1.07
C TYR A 96 9.57 -1.62 0.25
N LEU A 97 9.22 -0.47 0.83
CA LEU A 97 9.87 0.05 2.04
C LEU A 97 9.83 -0.94 3.20
N SER A 98 8.73 -1.70 3.32
CA SER A 98 8.58 -2.74 4.32
C SER A 98 9.59 -3.87 4.20
N TYR A 99 10.23 -4.08 3.06
CA TYR A 99 11.21 -5.13 2.89
C TYR A 99 12.62 -4.68 3.27
N PHE A 100 12.85 -3.40 3.57
CA PHE A 100 14.20 -2.94 3.91
C PHE A 100 14.67 -3.54 5.25
N ASP A 101 15.93 -3.98 5.31
CA ASP A 101 16.50 -4.60 6.49
C ASP A 101 16.85 -3.54 7.55
N GLU A 102 16.08 -3.52 8.63
CA GLU A 102 16.25 -2.56 9.72
C GLU A 102 17.55 -2.75 10.52
N ASN A 103 18.14 -3.95 10.48
CA ASN A 103 19.42 -4.21 11.13
C ASN A 103 20.56 -3.54 10.36
N LYS A 104 20.38 -3.38 9.04
CA LYS A 104 21.30 -2.66 8.16
C LYS A 104 20.97 -1.16 8.08
N MET A 105 19.72 -0.78 8.33
CA MET A 105 19.22 0.58 8.08
C MET A 105 18.50 1.15 9.32
N ILE A 106 19.21 1.95 10.13
CA ILE A 106 18.69 2.50 11.40
C ILE A 106 17.41 3.31 11.21
N TRP A 107 17.30 4.09 10.12
CA TRP A 107 16.09 4.87 9.88
C TRP A 107 14.88 3.97 9.61
N VAL A 108 15.08 2.80 8.98
CA VAL A 108 14.02 1.80 8.76
C VAL A 108 13.56 1.20 10.08
N LYS A 109 14.47 0.99 11.03
CA LYS A 109 14.11 0.56 12.39
C LYS A 109 13.21 1.57 13.10
N ASN A 110 13.51 2.86 12.94
CA ASN A 110 12.73 3.92 13.56
C ASN A 110 11.32 4.04 12.96
N ILE A 111 11.18 3.93 11.63
CA ILE A 111 9.84 3.97 11.01
C ILE A 111 8.98 2.77 11.41
N TRP A 112 9.58 1.59 11.58
CA TRP A 112 8.84 0.42 12.07
C TRP A 112 8.33 0.66 13.47
N LYS A 113 9.18 1.19 14.35
CA LYS A 113 8.77 1.55 15.71
C LYS A 113 7.59 2.54 15.70
N GLU A 114 7.71 3.63 14.96
CA GLU A 114 6.64 4.65 14.87
C GLU A 114 5.33 4.08 14.29
N HIS A 115 5.42 3.22 13.28
CA HIS A 115 4.26 2.55 12.69
C HIS A 115 3.53 1.65 13.69
N LEU A 116 4.27 0.84 14.45
CA LEU A 116 3.67 -0.05 15.46
C LEU A 116 3.04 0.74 16.62
N GLU A 117 3.68 1.82 17.08
CA GLU A 117 3.07 2.74 18.07
C GLU A 117 1.78 3.36 17.53
N THR A 118 1.75 3.75 16.25
CA THR A 118 0.53 4.28 15.62
C THR A 118 -0.59 3.23 15.59
N LEU A 119 -0.27 1.96 15.30
CA LEU A 119 -1.25 0.88 15.35
C LEU A 119 -1.77 0.63 16.77
N LYS A 120 -0.92 0.83 17.78
CA LYS A 120 -1.32 0.76 19.19
C LYS A 120 -2.28 1.88 19.55
N ASP A 121 -2.03 3.12 19.12
CA ASP A 121 -2.95 4.25 19.31
C ASP A 121 -4.34 3.95 18.71
N PHE A 122 -4.39 3.31 17.53
CA PHE A 122 -5.67 2.89 16.92
C PHE A 122 -6.41 1.83 17.75
N LYS A 123 -5.68 0.87 18.32
CA LYS A 123 -6.25 -0.13 19.23
C LYS A 123 -6.83 0.53 20.48
N GLU A 124 -6.05 1.37 21.15
CA GLU A 124 -6.50 2.08 22.37
C GLU A 124 -7.72 2.96 22.08
N LEU A 125 -7.76 3.61 20.91
CA LEU A 125 -8.92 4.37 20.47
C LEU A 125 -10.15 3.48 20.27
N ALA A 126 -10.00 2.31 19.64
CA ALA A 126 -11.10 1.37 19.46
C ALA A 126 -11.65 0.89 20.80
N GLU A 127 -10.77 0.48 21.73
CA GLU A 127 -11.14 0.02 23.07
C GLU A 127 -11.86 1.10 23.87
N LYS A 128 -11.35 2.34 23.85
CA LYS A 128 -11.99 3.49 24.51
C LYS A 128 -13.42 3.76 24.03
N ASN A 129 -13.74 3.37 22.80
CA ASN A 129 -15.06 3.56 22.19
C ASN A 129 -15.90 2.27 22.15
N ASP A 130 -15.49 1.22 22.88
CA ASP A 130 -16.15 -0.10 22.87
C ASP A 130 -16.33 -0.67 21.45
N ALA A 131 -15.38 -0.39 20.56
CA ALA A 131 -15.38 -0.84 19.18
C ALA A 131 -14.46 -2.07 19.01
N GLY A 132 -14.93 -3.06 18.24
CA GLY A 132 -14.09 -4.17 17.81
C GLY A 132 -13.10 -3.72 16.74
N LEU A 133 -11.81 -4.04 16.92
CA LEU A 133 -10.77 -3.83 15.92
C LEU A 133 -10.44 -5.15 15.20
N LEU A 134 -10.53 -5.14 13.86
CA LEU A 134 -10.05 -6.22 13.00
C LEU A 134 -9.05 -5.63 11.99
N ALA A 135 -7.78 -6.02 12.11
CA ALA A 135 -6.74 -5.63 11.17
C ALA A 135 -6.75 -6.55 9.94
N ILE A 136 -6.85 -5.99 8.73
CA ILE A 136 -6.73 -6.76 7.48
C ILE A 136 -5.34 -6.52 6.91
N TYR A 137 -4.51 -7.55 6.94
CA TYR A 137 -3.16 -7.46 6.40
C TYR A 137 -3.16 -7.80 4.90
N TRP A 138 -2.61 -6.89 4.10
CA TRP A 138 -2.43 -7.04 2.66
C TRP A 138 -1.04 -6.54 2.25
N ASP A 139 -0.24 -7.45 1.70
CA ASP A 139 1.11 -7.19 1.21
C ASP A 139 1.23 -7.28 -0.32
N ASP A 140 2.44 -7.07 -0.82
CA ASP A 140 2.77 -7.30 -2.21
C ASP A 140 2.45 -8.75 -2.63
N LEU A 141 2.08 -8.94 -3.90
CA LEU A 141 1.70 -10.22 -4.47
C LEU A 141 2.74 -10.67 -5.50
N PRO A 142 3.02 -11.99 -5.63
CA PRO A 142 4.13 -12.50 -6.42
C PRO A 142 4.06 -12.11 -7.89
N ASP A 143 2.85 -12.01 -8.44
CA ASP A 143 2.59 -11.64 -9.85
C ASP A 143 3.24 -10.32 -10.27
N TYR A 144 3.53 -9.42 -9.32
CA TYR A 144 4.16 -8.13 -9.59
C TYR A 144 5.45 -7.88 -8.81
N SER A 145 5.66 -8.53 -7.67
CA SER A 145 6.85 -8.29 -6.84
C SER A 145 7.97 -9.32 -7.05
N ALA A 146 7.68 -10.57 -7.43
CA ALA A 146 8.64 -11.67 -7.40
C ALA A 146 9.95 -11.37 -8.16
N SER A 147 9.85 -10.91 -9.41
CA SER A 147 11.05 -10.55 -10.20
C SER A 147 11.83 -9.37 -9.63
N THR A 148 11.12 -8.42 -9.00
CA THR A 148 11.77 -7.26 -8.37
C THR A 148 12.52 -7.68 -7.10
N LEU A 149 11.88 -8.47 -6.25
CA LEU A 149 12.45 -8.97 -5.00
C LEU A 149 13.62 -9.92 -5.25
N GLU A 150 13.53 -10.80 -6.24
CA GLU A 150 14.65 -11.66 -6.62
C GLU A 150 15.85 -10.84 -7.13
N SER A 151 15.60 -9.82 -7.95
CA SER A 151 16.68 -8.93 -8.41
C SER A 151 17.35 -8.22 -7.24
N LEU A 152 16.58 -7.74 -6.26
CA LEU A 152 17.10 -7.13 -5.04
C LEU A 152 18.00 -8.08 -4.24
N ILE A 153 17.55 -9.33 -4.05
CA ILE A 153 18.32 -10.37 -3.36
C ILE A 153 19.62 -10.65 -4.10
N ASN A 154 19.56 -10.83 -5.42
CA ASN A 154 20.74 -11.15 -6.24
C ASN A 154 21.78 -10.03 -6.27
N ASN A 155 21.38 -8.79 -6.00
CA ASN A 155 22.26 -7.62 -5.92
C ASN A 155 22.68 -7.28 -4.48
N ASP A 156 22.47 -8.18 -3.52
CA ASP A 156 22.79 -7.99 -2.09
C ASP A 156 22.24 -6.66 -1.52
N SER A 157 21.07 -6.26 -2.00
CA SER A 157 20.39 -5.09 -1.47
C SER A 157 19.97 -5.36 -0.01
N PRO A 158 19.95 -4.34 0.87
CA PRO A 158 19.59 -4.51 2.28
C PRO A 158 18.09 -4.73 2.43
N ILE A 159 17.60 -5.89 2.00
CA ILE A 159 16.21 -6.30 2.12
C ILE A 159 16.07 -7.64 2.84
N THR A 160 14.91 -7.84 3.46
CA THR A 160 14.46 -9.09 4.06
C THR A 160 12.99 -9.32 3.75
N LEU A 161 12.65 -10.56 3.39
CA LEU A 161 11.27 -10.94 3.03
C LEU A 161 10.38 -11.18 4.24
N ASP A 162 10.97 -11.28 5.43
CA ASP A 162 10.31 -11.69 6.67
C ASP A 162 9.86 -10.51 7.56
N ASN A 163 10.04 -9.26 7.10
CA ASN A 163 9.66 -8.09 7.90
C ASN A 163 8.16 -8.04 8.22
N ASN A 164 7.31 -8.68 7.42
CA ASN A 164 5.89 -8.81 7.71
C ASN A 164 5.61 -9.57 9.03
N LYS A 165 6.48 -10.49 9.44
CA LYS A 165 6.36 -11.22 10.71
C LYS A 165 6.31 -10.28 11.92
N LYS A 166 6.92 -9.10 11.82
CA LYS A 166 6.86 -8.07 12.89
C LYS A 166 5.45 -7.59 13.13
N VAL A 167 4.70 -7.35 12.07
CA VAL A 167 3.30 -6.89 12.15
C VAL A 167 2.44 -7.97 12.78
N PHE A 168 2.64 -9.25 12.40
CA PHE A 168 1.90 -10.36 13.00
C PHE A 168 2.26 -10.60 14.46
N ASN A 169 3.55 -10.61 14.80
CA ASN A 169 3.99 -10.72 16.20
C ASN A 169 3.40 -9.59 17.05
N PHE A 170 3.43 -8.36 16.53
CA PHE A 170 2.80 -7.22 17.20
C PHE A 170 1.30 -7.43 17.39
N PHE A 171 0.57 -7.90 16.38
CA PHE A 171 -0.86 -8.18 16.53
C PHE A 171 -1.13 -9.25 17.59
N GLU A 172 -0.33 -10.31 17.67
CA GLU A 172 -0.47 -11.34 18.71
C GLU A 172 -0.14 -10.78 20.11
N GLU A 173 0.97 -10.06 20.25
CA GLU A 173 1.41 -9.44 21.51
C GLU A 173 0.40 -8.43 22.05
N GLU A 174 -0.16 -7.62 21.16
CA GLU A 174 -1.20 -6.63 21.48
C GLU A 174 -2.62 -7.21 21.41
N ASN A 175 -2.80 -8.52 21.24
CA ASN A 175 -4.12 -9.17 21.16
C ASN A 175 -5.09 -8.47 20.17
N ILE A 176 -4.55 -8.00 19.05
CA ILE A 176 -5.31 -7.41 17.95
C ILE A 176 -5.80 -8.53 17.06
N ASN A 177 -7.11 -8.64 16.86
CA ASN A 177 -7.65 -9.61 15.91
C ASN A 177 -7.25 -9.20 14.48
N TYR A 178 -6.71 -10.13 13.70
CA TYR A 178 -6.31 -9.86 12.32
C TYR A 178 -6.65 -10.99 11.34
N LEU A 179 -6.65 -10.63 10.06
CA LEU A 179 -6.76 -11.55 8.92
C LEU A 179 -5.62 -11.28 7.94
N ASN A 180 -4.76 -12.29 7.74
CA ASN A 180 -3.75 -12.27 6.71
C ASN A 180 -4.37 -12.58 5.34
N MET A 181 -4.80 -11.54 4.63
CA MET A 181 -5.45 -11.71 3.32
C MET A 181 -4.47 -12.20 2.26
N THR A 182 -3.21 -11.76 2.32
CA THR A 182 -2.17 -12.20 1.38
C THR A 182 -1.97 -13.71 1.46
N GLU A 183 -1.82 -14.26 2.65
CA GLU A 183 -1.71 -15.70 2.85
C GLU A 183 -2.95 -16.46 2.36
N LYS A 184 -4.15 -15.97 2.69
CA LYS A 184 -5.40 -16.58 2.18
C LYS A 184 -5.45 -16.65 0.66
N MET A 185 -5.03 -15.59 -0.02
CA MET A 185 -4.96 -15.57 -1.48
C MET A 185 -3.89 -16.52 -2.00
N PHE A 186 -2.74 -16.62 -1.32
CA PHE A 186 -1.66 -17.54 -1.69
C PHE A 186 -2.12 -18.99 -1.59
N GLU A 187 -2.73 -19.36 -0.46
CA GLU A 187 -3.33 -20.68 -0.22
C GLU A 187 -4.35 -21.01 -1.33
N HIS A 188 -5.23 -20.06 -1.65
CA HIS A 188 -6.29 -20.27 -2.63
C HIS A 188 -5.78 -20.60 -4.03
N VAL A 189 -4.71 -19.94 -4.49
CA VAL A 189 -4.15 -20.17 -5.83
C VAL A 189 -2.93 -21.11 -5.84
N GLY A 190 -2.49 -21.59 -4.68
CA GLY A 190 -1.38 -22.54 -4.56
C GLY A 190 0.01 -21.91 -4.67
N TYR A 191 0.18 -20.66 -4.21
CA TYR A 191 1.50 -20.05 -4.05
C TYR A 191 2.25 -20.60 -2.84
N THR A 192 3.56 -20.76 -3.00
CA THR A 192 4.45 -21.23 -1.93
C THR A 192 5.33 -20.15 -1.34
N SER A 193 5.53 -19.02 -2.04
CA SER A 193 6.30 -17.88 -1.55
C SER A 193 6.01 -16.58 -2.33
N ILE A 194 6.45 -15.45 -1.78
CA ILE A 194 6.42 -14.14 -2.46
C ILE A 194 7.30 -14.08 -3.73
N LEU A 195 8.25 -15.01 -3.86
CA LEU A 195 9.16 -15.12 -5.01
C LEU A 195 8.61 -16.02 -6.12
N ASP A 196 7.41 -16.57 -5.97
CA ASP A 196 6.82 -17.45 -6.98
C ASP A 196 6.44 -16.69 -8.26
N LYS A 197 7.03 -17.10 -9.38
CA LYS A 197 6.88 -16.41 -10.68
C LYS A 197 5.77 -16.97 -11.56
N ARG A 198 4.98 -17.95 -11.08
CA ARG A 198 3.96 -18.63 -11.90
C ARG A 198 2.75 -17.74 -12.29
N LYS A 199 2.59 -16.57 -11.67
CA LYS A 199 1.52 -15.58 -11.97
C LYS A 199 0.10 -16.16 -11.86
N LEU A 200 -0.16 -16.87 -10.77
CA LEU A 200 -1.39 -17.63 -10.51
C LEU A 200 -2.58 -16.74 -10.11
N LEU A 201 -2.35 -15.51 -9.66
CA LEU A 201 -3.44 -14.59 -9.29
C LEU A 201 -4.03 -13.89 -10.52
N LYS A 202 -3.21 -13.60 -11.52
CA LYS A 202 -3.64 -12.92 -12.75
C LYS A 202 -4.61 -13.77 -13.57
N GLY A 203 -5.81 -13.24 -13.76
CA GLY A 203 -6.92 -13.94 -14.42
C GLY A 203 -7.72 -14.84 -13.50
N ASN A 204 -7.39 -14.86 -12.21
CA ASN A 204 -8.13 -15.57 -11.17
C ASN A 204 -8.69 -14.52 -10.18
N LEU A 205 -7.98 -14.24 -9.08
CA LEU A 205 -8.38 -13.21 -8.10
C LEU A 205 -7.95 -11.78 -8.48
N ILE A 206 -7.06 -11.61 -9.46
CA ILE A 206 -6.60 -10.31 -9.96
C ILE A 206 -6.90 -10.23 -11.45
N TYR A 207 -7.31 -9.07 -11.98
CA TYR A 207 -7.53 -8.97 -13.43
C TYR A 207 -6.25 -9.20 -14.24
N LYS A 208 -6.36 -9.85 -15.40
CA LYS A 208 -5.22 -10.14 -16.30
C LYS A 208 -4.37 -8.91 -16.67
N LYS A 209 -5.00 -7.74 -16.85
CA LYS A 209 -4.36 -6.52 -17.36
C LYS A 209 -4.23 -5.39 -16.33
N ASN A 210 -4.60 -5.60 -15.08
CA ASN A 210 -4.50 -4.58 -14.02
C ASN A 210 -4.09 -5.23 -12.68
N ASN A 211 -3.66 -4.44 -11.70
CA ASN A 211 -3.22 -4.96 -10.38
C ASN A 211 -4.30 -4.91 -9.30
N HIS A 212 -5.56 -4.73 -9.68
CA HIS A 212 -6.68 -4.70 -8.75
C HIS A 212 -7.33 -6.08 -8.66
N PRO A 213 -7.95 -6.40 -7.51
CA PRO A 213 -8.84 -7.55 -7.39
C PRO A 213 -9.89 -7.59 -8.50
N SER A 214 -10.11 -8.77 -9.08
CA SER A 214 -11.23 -9.05 -9.99
C SER A 214 -12.56 -9.02 -9.22
N ILE A 215 -13.68 -9.26 -9.91
CA ILE A 215 -14.97 -9.44 -9.22
C ILE A 215 -14.86 -10.63 -8.26
N GLU A 216 -14.27 -11.72 -8.73
CA GLU A 216 -13.98 -12.94 -7.97
C GLU A 216 -13.02 -12.65 -6.81
N GLY A 217 -11.97 -11.85 -7.04
CA GLY A 217 -11.05 -11.41 -6.00
C GLY A 217 -11.73 -10.60 -4.89
N ASN A 218 -12.57 -9.63 -5.26
CA ASN A 218 -13.32 -8.85 -4.28
C ASN A 218 -14.31 -9.72 -3.50
N ASN A 219 -14.99 -10.64 -4.17
CA ASN A 219 -15.89 -11.59 -3.50
C ASN A 219 -15.14 -12.51 -2.53
N PHE A 220 -13.97 -13.02 -2.93
CA PHE A 220 -13.10 -13.82 -2.07
C PHE A 220 -12.67 -13.06 -0.82
N MET A 221 -12.21 -11.81 -0.98
CA MET A 221 -11.81 -10.94 0.13
C MET A 221 -13.00 -10.65 1.06
N GLY A 222 -14.13 -10.24 0.49
CA GLY A 222 -15.34 -9.90 1.24
C GLY A 222 -15.86 -11.07 2.06
N ASN A 223 -15.93 -12.27 1.47
CA ASN A 223 -16.33 -13.48 2.18
C ASN A 223 -15.35 -13.83 3.30
N SER A 224 -14.04 -13.74 3.04
CA SER A 224 -13.02 -14.04 4.06
C SER A 224 -13.12 -13.10 5.26
N ILE A 225 -13.35 -11.80 5.02
CA ILE A 225 -13.58 -10.81 6.07
C ILE A 225 -14.90 -11.09 6.81
N TYR A 226 -15.98 -11.35 6.07
CA TYR A 226 -17.29 -11.65 6.66
C TYR A 226 -17.23 -12.84 7.60
N PHE A 227 -16.65 -13.97 7.17
CA PHE A 227 -16.54 -15.16 8.01
C PHE A 227 -15.65 -14.91 9.24
N LYS A 228 -14.53 -14.18 9.08
CA LYS A 228 -13.67 -13.80 10.21
C LYS A 228 -14.43 -12.98 11.25
N ILE A 229 -15.27 -12.04 10.82
CA ILE A 229 -16.13 -11.25 11.71
C ILE A 229 -17.16 -12.15 12.39
N CYS A 230 -17.87 -13.00 11.64
CA CYS A 230 -18.87 -13.90 12.20
C CYS A 230 -18.29 -14.82 13.28
N ASP A 231 -17.12 -15.42 13.04
CA ASP A 231 -16.48 -16.30 14.00
C ASP A 231 -16.03 -15.54 15.26
N TYR A 232 -15.55 -14.31 15.10
CA TYR A 232 -15.25 -13.44 16.23
C TYR A 232 -16.49 -13.08 17.06
N THR A 233 -17.61 -12.77 16.41
CA THR A 233 -18.87 -12.42 17.10
C THR A 233 -19.49 -13.59 17.85
N LYS A 234 -19.24 -14.84 17.42
CA LYS A 234 -19.66 -16.04 18.17
C LYS A 234 -18.86 -16.27 19.44
N LEU A 235 -17.63 -15.73 19.52
CA LEU A 235 -16.73 -15.87 20.67
C LEU A 235 -16.95 -14.79 21.74
N LYS A 236 -17.59 -13.65 21.41
CA LYS A 236 -18.00 -12.66 22.41
C LYS A 236 -19.30 -13.12 23.07
N PRO A 237 -19.39 -13.20 24.41
CA PRO A 237 -20.68 -13.40 25.08
C PRO A 237 -21.61 -12.26 24.65
N LYS A 238 -22.86 -12.59 24.32
CA LYS A 238 -23.91 -11.57 24.14
C LYS A 238 -23.91 -10.67 25.38
N PRO A 239 -23.97 -9.33 25.25
CA PRO A 239 -24.30 -8.51 26.40
C PRO A 239 -25.63 -9.02 26.99
N PRO A 240 -25.82 -8.98 28.32
CA PRO A 240 -27.07 -9.39 28.92
C PRO A 240 -28.20 -8.64 28.22
N GLU A 241 -29.17 -9.37 27.68
CA GLU A 241 -30.39 -8.79 27.13
C GLU A 241 -31.16 -8.15 28.30
N GLU A 242 -30.83 -6.90 28.65
CA GLU A 242 -31.73 -6.07 29.43
C GLU A 242 -32.91 -5.71 28.53
N CYS A 243 -33.88 -6.63 28.53
CA CYS A 243 -35.23 -6.42 28.07
C CYS A 243 -35.85 -5.33 28.96
N ILE A 244 -35.70 -4.06 28.58
CA ILE A 244 -36.53 -2.98 29.10
C ILE A 244 -37.57 -2.65 28.02
N LEU A 245 -38.64 -3.45 27.99
CA LEU A 245 -39.92 -2.98 27.49
C LEU A 245 -40.41 -1.90 28.47
N LEU A 246 -40.21 -0.64 28.09
CA LEU A 246 -40.91 0.48 28.73
C LEU A 246 -42.41 0.31 28.46
N LYS A 247 -43.18 0.22 29.55
CA LYS A 247 -44.65 0.20 29.56
C LYS A 247 -45.24 1.50 29.01
#